data_AF-A0A0S8BXI5-F1
#
_entry.id   AF-A0A0S8BXI5-F1
#
_cell.length_a   1.000
_cell.length_b   1.000
_cell.length_c   1.000
_cell.angle_alpha   90.00
_cell.angle_beta   90.00
_cell.angle_gamma   90.00
#
_symmetry.space_group_name_H-M   'P 1'
#
loop_
_entity.id
_entity.type
_entity.pdbx_description
1 polymer ?
#
loop_
_entity_poly.entity_id
_entity_poly.type
_entity_poly.pdbx_seq_one_letter_code
_entity_poly.pdbx_strand_id
1 'polypeptide(L)'
;MRIVVDEQAVATAHEGKSRRVRKLMLMSGAAAALLGLFIGVLATTVMSRRIEYNVAVRDGKAVYEGVRSAADQVSEAKRLLDRAVGAAKVRPGEGPSVDYEAIEQLRALPTPFTAADFAGLHYTKFSPETVNALFLYARQVGELFDEFDKIASRVLPEPRRKELDEAAQDETAITTSPTGCVPNLGEGGFRCGLVYVDMPDGDAPSGKVKVRMTRGSKPFEKELYMGQDLRQNASNYVILTNPEQSAGVLGERQNAFSEYRKRLAELSGLMDATLETQGNLEKGLGSVAGLEEIASF
;
A
#
# COMPACT_ATOMS: atom_id res chain seq x y z
N MET A 1 27.29 -25.10 -45.18
CA MET A 1 26.04 -24.53 -44.63
C MET A 1 26.21 -23.01 -44.61
N ARG A 2 25.45 -22.26 -45.41
CA ARG A 2 25.56 -20.80 -45.54
C ARG A 2 24.31 -20.21 -44.92
N ILE A 3 24.44 -19.58 -43.76
CA ILE A 3 23.34 -18.85 -43.11
C ILE A 3 23.19 -17.56 -43.89
N VAL A 4 22.10 -17.44 -44.64
CA VAL A 4 21.66 -16.19 -45.26
C VAL A 4 20.73 -15.54 -44.26
N VAL A 5 21.14 -14.40 -43.71
CA VAL A 5 20.28 -13.57 -42.87
C VAL A 5 19.41 -12.76 -43.82
N ASP A 6 18.13 -13.10 -43.86
CA ASP A 6 17.12 -12.42 -44.66
C ASP A 6 16.64 -11.16 -43.90
N GLU A 7 17.07 -10.00 -44.39
CA GLU A 7 16.82 -8.69 -43.77
C GLU A 7 15.37 -8.20 -43.98
N GLN A 8 14.59 -8.83 -44.86
CA GLN A 8 13.21 -8.41 -45.12
C GLN A 8 12.24 -8.80 -44.00
N ALA A 9 12.51 -9.89 -43.28
CA ALA A 9 11.68 -10.33 -42.15
C ALA A 9 11.77 -9.39 -40.92
N VAL A 10 12.88 -8.66 -40.79
CA VAL A 10 13.08 -7.67 -39.71
C VAL A 10 12.31 -6.39 -40.00
N ALA A 11 12.21 -5.97 -41.27
CA ALA A 11 11.48 -4.77 -41.67
C ALA A 11 9.97 -4.87 -41.41
N THR A 12 9.34 -6.02 -41.72
CA THR A 12 7.88 -6.20 -41.57
C THR A 12 7.43 -6.41 -40.13
N ALA A 13 8.31 -6.91 -39.25
CA ALA A 13 8.02 -7.00 -37.81
C ALA A 13 7.99 -5.62 -37.11
N HIS A 14 8.63 -4.60 -37.72
CA HIS A 14 8.75 -3.26 -37.15
C HIS A 14 7.65 -2.28 -37.58
N GLU A 15 6.98 -2.49 -38.71
CA GLU A 15 5.81 -1.69 -39.09
C GLU A 15 4.64 -1.85 -38.11
N GLY A 16 4.39 -3.06 -37.61
CA GLY A 16 3.35 -3.33 -36.61
C GLY A 16 3.63 -2.73 -35.22
N LYS A 17 4.90 -2.55 -34.85
CA LYS A 17 5.34 -1.97 -33.56
C LYS A 17 5.25 -0.44 -33.52
N SER A 18 5.46 0.23 -34.65
CA SER A 18 5.38 1.70 -34.76
C SER A 18 4.01 2.27 -34.36
N ARG A 19 2.93 1.49 -34.53
CA ARG A 19 1.56 1.87 -34.16
C ARG A 19 1.29 1.86 -32.65
N ARG A 20 1.97 1.00 -31.87
CA ARG A 20 1.80 0.94 -30.39
C ARG A 20 2.55 2.06 -29.68
N VAL A 21 3.76 2.38 -30.13
CA VAL A 21 4.56 3.48 -29.56
C VAL A 21 3.91 4.83 -29.84
N ARG A 22 3.25 4.99 -31.01
CA ARG A 22 2.42 6.16 -31.31
C ARG A 22 1.25 6.38 -30.35
N LYS A 23 0.72 5.32 -29.73
CA LYS A 23 -0.42 5.42 -28.81
C LYS A 23 0.01 5.83 -27.39
N LEU A 24 1.24 5.49 -26.99
CA LEU A 24 1.84 5.92 -25.73
C LEU A 24 2.18 7.42 -25.76
N MET A 25 2.70 7.92 -26.89
CA MET A 25 3.01 9.34 -27.10
C MET A 25 1.81 10.30 -27.23
N LEU A 26 0.58 9.78 -27.32
CA LEU A 26 -0.64 10.58 -27.41
C LEU A 26 -1.40 10.69 -26.08
N MET A 27 -1.08 9.85 -25.09
CA MET A 27 -1.75 9.82 -23.79
C MET A 27 -1.01 10.60 -22.70
N SER A 28 0.31 10.73 -22.79
CA SER A 28 1.07 11.75 -22.06
C SER A 28 1.21 12.96 -22.98
N GLY A 29 0.72 14.13 -22.56
CA GLY A 29 0.66 15.35 -23.37
C GLY A 29 2.01 15.98 -23.74
N ALA A 30 3.02 15.20 -24.12
CA ALA A 30 4.33 15.65 -24.57
C ALA A 30 4.45 15.37 -26.08
N ALA A 31 3.76 16.21 -26.87
CA ALA A 31 4.00 16.29 -28.30
C ALA A 31 5.38 16.91 -28.58
N ALA A 32 6.03 16.37 -29.61
CA ALA A 32 7.27 16.81 -30.25
C ALA A 32 8.59 16.35 -29.59
N ALA A 33 9.18 15.29 -30.17
CA ALA A 33 10.46 15.39 -30.90
C ALA A 33 11.18 14.03 -30.98
N LEU A 34 10.68 13.06 -31.75
CA LEU A 34 11.51 11.89 -32.14
C LEU A 34 11.20 11.41 -33.56
N LEU A 35 11.66 12.19 -34.54
CA LEU A 35 11.91 11.72 -35.89
C LEU A 35 13.42 11.60 -36.06
N GLY A 36 13.96 10.39 -35.82
CA GLY A 36 15.35 10.05 -36.05
C GLY A 36 15.49 9.22 -37.33
N LEU A 37 16.03 9.86 -38.36
CA LEU A 37 16.46 9.32 -39.65
C LEU A 37 17.49 8.17 -39.48
N PHE A 38 17.31 7.08 -40.24
CA PHE A 38 18.29 6.01 -40.45
C PHE A 38 18.96 6.16 -41.82
N ILE A 39 20.26 6.47 -41.88
CA ILE A 39 21.22 6.21 -42.97
C ILE A 39 22.61 6.20 -42.28
N GLY A 40 23.43 5.14 -42.21
CA GLY A 40 24.13 4.40 -43.27
C GLY A 40 25.59 4.21 -42.81
N VAL A 41 26.13 2.99 -42.93
CA VAL A 41 27.40 2.51 -42.33
C VAL A 41 28.64 2.97 -43.11
N LEU A 42 29.75 3.26 -42.40
CA LEU A 42 31.20 3.12 -42.75
C LEU A 42 32.09 4.35 -42.43
N ALA A 43 32.44 4.56 -41.14
CA ALA A 43 33.67 5.25 -40.69
C ALA A 43 33.97 4.87 -39.22
N THR A 44 34.75 3.80 -39.04
CA THR A 44 34.68 2.89 -37.89
C THR A 44 35.74 3.16 -36.81
N THR A 45 35.28 3.66 -35.65
CA THR A 45 35.66 3.31 -34.26
C THR A 45 35.40 4.50 -33.34
N VAL A 46 35.84 5.70 -33.71
CA VAL A 46 35.63 6.92 -32.91
C VAL A 46 34.21 7.45 -33.09
N MET A 47 33.67 7.44 -34.31
CA MET A 47 32.31 7.90 -34.60
C MET A 47 31.25 6.93 -34.05
N SER A 48 31.48 5.61 -34.17
CA SER A 48 30.65 4.56 -33.52
C SER A 48 30.59 4.73 -32.01
N ARG A 49 31.74 4.91 -31.35
CA ARG A 49 31.82 5.13 -29.90
C ARG A 49 31.11 6.41 -29.46
N ARG A 50 31.14 7.47 -30.28
CA ARG A 50 30.41 8.73 -30.01
C ARG A 50 28.89 8.58 -30.21
N ILE A 51 28.47 7.83 -31.23
CA ILE A 51 27.05 7.52 -31.45
C ILE A 51 26.50 6.64 -30.32
N GLU A 52 27.20 5.56 -29.97
CA GLU A 52 26.86 4.70 -28.82
C GLU A 52 26.86 5.49 -27.51
N TYR A 53 27.79 6.43 -27.35
CA TYR A 53 27.83 7.33 -26.20
C TYR A 53 26.59 8.23 -26.14
N ASN A 54 26.25 8.90 -27.24
CA ASN A 54 25.08 9.81 -27.28
C ASN A 54 23.77 9.03 -27.10
N VAL A 55 23.67 7.82 -27.64
CA VAL A 55 22.53 6.92 -27.40
C VAL A 55 22.42 6.54 -25.92
N ALA A 56 23.51 6.13 -25.28
CA ALA A 56 23.49 5.76 -23.85
C ALA A 56 23.20 6.97 -22.93
N VAL A 57 23.68 8.17 -23.27
CA VAL A 57 23.37 9.41 -22.54
C VAL A 57 21.88 9.74 -22.69
N ARG A 58 21.34 9.66 -23.91
CA ARG A 58 19.92 9.93 -24.18
C ARG A 58 19.00 8.92 -23.51
N ASP A 59 19.31 7.62 -23.61
CA ASP A 59 18.58 6.55 -22.92
C ASP A 59 18.64 6.77 -21.40
N GLY A 60 19.79 7.20 -20.88
CA GLY A 60 19.93 7.52 -19.47
C GLY A 60 19.12 8.73 -18.99
N LYS A 61 19.00 9.77 -19.82
CA LYS A 61 18.09 10.90 -19.57
C LYS A 61 16.63 10.46 -19.58
N ALA A 62 16.24 9.60 -20.51
CA ALA A 62 14.88 9.05 -20.56
C ALA A 62 14.53 8.23 -19.31
N VAL A 63 15.48 7.42 -18.80
CA VAL A 63 15.33 6.72 -17.52
C VAL A 63 15.17 7.71 -16.37
N TYR A 64 16.02 8.74 -16.30
CA TYR A 64 15.94 9.76 -15.25
C TYR A 64 14.60 10.50 -15.25
N GLU A 65 14.16 10.97 -16.41
CA GLU A 65 12.87 11.67 -16.58
C GLU A 65 11.69 10.75 -16.23
N GLY A 66 11.72 9.49 -16.67
CA GLY A 66 10.70 8.50 -16.33
C GLY A 66 10.57 8.28 -14.82
N VAL A 67 11.70 8.04 -14.13
CA VAL A 67 11.72 7.86 -12.67
C VAL A 67 11.28 9.12 -11.94
N ARG A 68 11.76 10.29 -12.36
CA ARG A 68 11.39 11.57 -11.75
C ARG A 68 9.90 11.89 -11.95
N SER A 69 9.32 11.58 -13.10
CA SER A 69 7.89 11.80 -13.35
C SER A 69 7.00 10.88 -12.51
N ALA A 70 7.47 9.66 -12.21
CA ALA A 70 6.78 8.74 -11.34
C ALA A 70 6.85 9.14 -9.87
N ALA A 71 7.90 9.87 -9.46
CA ALA A 71 8.08 10.34 -8.09
C ALA A 71 6.85 11.09 -7.57
N ASP A 72 6.31 11.99 -8.38
CA ASP A 72 5.13 12.78 -8.02
C ASP A 72 3.89 11.89 -7.85
N GLN A 73 3.72 10.90 -8.74
CA GLN A 73 2.59 9.96 -8.67
C GLN A 73 2.70 9.00 -7.48
N VAL A 74 3.89 8.47 -7.19
CA VAL A 74 4.13 7.60 -6.03
C VAL A 74 3.97 8.39 -4.72
N SER A 75 4.40 9.65 -4.69
CA SER A 75 4.19 10.54 -3.53
C SER A 75 2.71 10.83 -3.28
N GLU A 76 1.95 11.08 -4.35
CA GLU A 76 0.50 11.28 -4.24
C GLU A 76 -0.21 10.00 -3.80
N ALA A 77 0.20 8.85 -4.34
CA ALA A 77 -0.29 7.55 -3.88
C ALA A 77 0.01 7.33 -2.38
N LYS A 78 1.20 7.69 -1.89
CA LYS A 78 1.50 7.65 -0.45
C LYS A 78 0.55 8.54 0.34
N ARG A 79 0.33 9.78 -0.10
CA ARG A 79 -0.56 10.72 0.60
C ARG A 79 -1.97 10.16 0.76
N LEU A 80 -2.52 9.57 -0.31
CA LEU A 80 -3.85 8.96 -0.28
C LEU A 80 -3.89 7.70 0.59
N LEU A 81 -2.85 6.86 0.52
CA LEU A 81 -2.73 5.68 1.37
C LEU A 81 -2.62 6.04 2.85
N ASP A 82 -1.80 7.03 3.20
CA ASP A 82 -1.66 7.53 4.57
C ASP A 82 -2.98 8.12 5.08
N ARG A 83 -3.77 8.76 4.21
CA ARG A 83 -5.13 9.23 4.53
C ARG A 83 -6.06 8.05 4.84
N ALA A 84 -6.07 7.01 4.01
CA ALA A 84 -6.88 5.80 4.24
C ALA A 84 -6.46 5.04 5.51
N VAL A 85 -5.15 4.86 5.74
CA VAL A 85 -4.57 4.31 6.97
C VAL A 85 -4.95 5.17 8.17
N GLY A 86 -4.92 6.49 8.02
CA GLY A 86 -5.26 7.45 9.05
C GLY A 86 -6.74 7.41 9.47
N ALA A 87 -7.64 7.14 8.53
CA ALA A 87 -9.08 6.94 8.80
C ALA A 87 -9.36 5.59 9.46
N ALA A 88 -8.61 4.56 9.08
CA ALA A 88 -8.76 3.22 9.65
C ALA A 88 -8.20 3.06 11.08
N LYS A 89 -7.55 4.10 11.62
CA LYS A 89 -7.06 4.15 13.01
C LYS A 89 -8.17 4.61 13.96
N VAL A 90 -8.21 4.02 15.15
CA VAL A 90 -9.06 4.49 16.25
C VAL A 90 -8.52 5.83 16.76
N ARG A 91 -9.38 6.85 16.89
CA ARG A 91 -9.03 8.16 17.44
C ARG A 91 -9.85 8.45 18.71
N PRO A 92 -9.35 9.27 19.64
CA PRO A 92 -10.14 9.69 20.79
C PRO A 92 -11.44 10.38 20.35
N GLY A 93 -12.59 9.79 20.68
CA GLY A 93 -13.92 10.32 20.34
C GLY A 93 -14.41 10.04 18.92
N GLU A 94 -13.62 9.38 18.07
CA GLU A 94 -14.00 9.01 16.71
C GLU A 94 -13.58 7.56 16.43
N GLY A 95 -14.57 6.72 16.09
CA GLY A 95 -14.36 5.34 15.71
C GLY A 95 -13.54 5.21 14.43
N PRO A 96 -12.89 4.06 14.20
CA PRO A 96 -12.20 3.86 12.94
C PRO A 96 -13.21 3.83 11.79
N SER A 97 -12.81 4.26 10.60
CA SER A 97 -13.67 4.35 9.41
C SER A 97 -12.90 4.02 8.13
N VAL A 98 -13.64 3.82 7.04
CA VAL A 98 -13.08 3.61 5.70
C VAL A 98 -13.14 4.92 4.92
N ASP A 99 -11.99 5.42 4.45
CA ASP A 99 -11.94 6.55 3.52
C ASP A 99 -12.16 6.08 2.08
N TYR A 100 -13.43 5.88 1.69
CA TYR A 100 -13.78 5.40 0.35
C TYR A 100 -13.31 6.35 -0.76
N GLU A 101 -13.28 7.67 -0.50
CA GLU A 101 -12.82 8.66 -1.46
C GLU A 101 -11.32 8.48 -1.74
N ALA A 102 -10.50 8.29 -0.69
CA ALA A 102 -9.09 8.02 -0.85
C ALA A 102 -8.83 6.71 -1.61
N ILE A 103 -9.61 5.66 -1.34
CA ILE A 103 -9.51 4.37 -2.07
C ILE A 103 -9.93 4.51 -3.54
N GLU A 104 -10.95 5.31 -3.86
CA GLU A 104 -11.34 5.62 -5.24
C GLU A 104 -10.24 6.41 -5.97
N GLN A 105 -9.67 7.41 -5.31
CA GLN A 105 -8.58 8.22 -5.87
C GLN A 105 -7.32 7.39 -6.09
N LEU A 106 -6.98 6.48 -5.16
CA LEU A 106 -5.86 5.53 -5.32
C LEU A 106 -6.03 4.65 -6.55
N ARG A 107 -7.22 4.08 -6.76
CA ARG A 107 -7.52 3.26 -7.94
C ARG A 107 -7.47 4.06 -9.25
N ALA A 108 -7.79 5.35 -9.19
CA ALA A 108 -7.82 6.20 -10.38
C ALA A 108 -6.43 6.65 -10.84
N LEU A 109 -5.38 6.44 -10.02
CA LEU A 109 -4.02 6.81 -10.39
C LEU A 109 -3.54 5.92 -11.55
N PRO A 110 -3.06 6.52 -12.66
CA PRO A 110 -2.45 5.75 -13.73
C PRO A 110 -1.12 5.18 -13.27
N THR A 111 -0.79 3.94 -13.66
CA THR A 111 0.54 3.38 -13.44
C THR A 111 1.58 4.24 -14.17
N PRO A 112 2.59 4.79 -13.49
CA PRO A 112 3.53 5.76 -14.09
C PRO A 112 4.33 5.18 -15.24
N PHE A 113 4.76 3.94 -15.10
CA PHE A 113 5.50 3.17 -16.09
C PHE A 113 5.45 1.68 -15.74
N THR A 114 5.97 0.86 -16.65
CA THR A 114 6.14 -0.59 -16.50
C THR A 114 7.59 -0.99 -16.72
N ALA A 115 7.98 -2.17 -16.28
CA ALA A 115 9.32 -2.70 -16.57
C ALA A 115 9.62 -2.81 -18.08
N ALA A 116 8.59 -2.90 -18.92
CA ALA A 116 8.73 -2.93 -20.38
C ALA A 116 9.20 -1.59 -20.96
N ASP A 117 8.92 -0.47 -20.28
CA ASP A 117 9.33 0.87 -20.74
C ASP A 117 10.86 1.07 -20.62
N PHE A 118 11.51 0.28 -19.77
CA PHE A 118 12.96 0.26 -19.60
C PHE A 118 13.62 -0.92 -20.33
N ALA A 119 12.86 -1.85 -20.89
CA ALA A 119 13.42 -3.00 -21.58
C ALA A 119 14.07 -2.59 -22.91
N GLY A 120 15.35 -2.95 -23.10
CA GLY A 120 16.09 -2.71 -24.35
C GLY A 120 16.80 -1.35 -24.44
N LEU A 121 16.86 -0.57 -23.36
CA LEU A 121 17.68 0.64 -23.27
C LEU A 121 19.17 0.30 -23.06
N HIS A 122 20.05 1.24 -23.44
CA HIS A 122 21.50 1.08 -23.27
C HIS A 122 21.97 1.54 -21.89
N TYR A 123 22.38 0.57 -21.05
CA TYR A 123 22.76 0.83 -19.67
C TYR A 123 24.27 1.01 -19.43
N THR A 124 25.08 1.15 -20.46
CA THR A 124 26.56 1.14 -20.36
C THR A 124 27.15 2.29 -19.54
N LYS A 125 26.36 3.31 -19.22
CA LYS A 125 26.72 4.45 -18.36
C LYS A 125 26.22 4.33 -16.93
N PHE A 126 25.37 3.36 -16.64
CA PHE A 126 24.86 3.10 -15.30
C PHE A 126 25.73 2.05 -14.60
N SER A 127 25.83 2.17 -13.28
CA SER A 127 26.39 1.08 -12.48
C SER A 127 25.44 -0.12 -12.51
N PRO A 128 25.93 -1.38 -12.44
CA PRO A 128 25.08 -2.56 -12.35
C PRO A 128 24.05 -2.48 -11.21
N GLU A 129 24.42 -1.87 -10.09
CA GLU A 129 23.55 -1.64 -8.93
C GLU A 129 22.40 -0.69 -9.27
N THR A 130 22.67 0.38 -10.04
CA THR A 130 21.66 1.36 -10.46
C THR A 130 20.65 0.72 -11.42
N VAL A 131 21.13 -0.11 -12.35
CA VAL A 131 20.26 -0.85 -13.28
C VAL A 131 19.38 -1.86 -12.52
N ASN A 132 19.97 -2.60 -11.57
CA ASN A 132 19.20 -3.53 -10.75
C ASN A 132 18.14 -2.80 -9.90
N ALA A 133 18.49 -1.65 -9.31
CA ALA A 133 17.56 -0.81 -8.57
C ALA A 133 16.41 -0.28 -9.46
N LEU A 134 16.69 0.07 -10.72
CA LEU A 134 15.66 0.50 -11.68
C LEU A 134 14.62 -0.59 -11.94
N PHE A 135 15.06 -1.81 -12.25
CA PHE A 135 14.13 -2.91 -12.51
C PHE A 135 13.41 -3.38 -11.24
N LEU A 136 14.08 -3.32 -10.07
CA LEU A 136 13.44 -3.56 -8.80
C LEU A 136 12.33 -2.54 -8.52
N TYR A 137 12.63 -1.25 -8.69
CA TYR A 137 11.68 -0.16 -8.53
C TYR A 137 10.49 -0.33 -9.48
N ALA A 138 10.74 -0.66 -10.75
CA ALA A 138 9.67 -0.86 -11.71
C ALA A 138 8.76 -2.05 -11.43
N ARG A 139 9.30 -3.12 -10.87
CA ARG A 139 8.50 -4.24 -10.39
C ARG A 139 7.67 -3.84 -9.18
N GLN A 140 8.26 -3.16 -8.20
CA GLN A 140 7.57 -2.71 -6.99
C GLN A 140 6.43 -1.73 -7.31
N VAL A 141 6.66 -0.78 -8.20
CA VAL A 141 5.62 0.14 -8.69
C VAL A 141 4.49 -0.62 -9.36
N GLY A 142 4.78 -1.61 -10.22
CA GLY A 142 3.74 -2.46 -10.81
C GLY A 142 2.93 -3.21 -9.74
N GLU A 143 3.60 -3.86 -8.80
CA GLU A 143 2.98 -4.60 -7.70
C GLU A 143 2.09 -3.69 -6.81
N LEU A 144 2.58 -2.48 -6.52
CA LEU A 144 1.88 -1.50 -5.70
C LEU A 144 0.56 -1.06 -6.34
N PHE A 145 0.57 -0.74 -7.64
CA PHE A 145 -0.64 -0.33 -8.37
C PHE A 145 -1.63 -1.50 -8.55
N ASP A 146 -1.13 -2.72 -8.77
CA ASP A 146 -1.98 -3.92 -8.78
C ASP A 146 -2.66 -4.14 -7.41
N GLU A 147 -1.96 -3.88 -6.30
CA GLU A 147 -2.54 -3.98 -4.95
C GLU A 147 -3.58 -2.87 -4.67
N PHE A 148 -3.41 -1.66 -5.22
CA PHE A 148 -4.46 -0.62 -5.16
C PHE A 148 -5.76 -1.09 -5.80
N ASP A 149 -5.69 -1.71 -6.97
CA ASP A 149 -6.85 -2.29 -7.66
C ASP A 149 -7.48 -3.44 -6.86
N LYS A 150 -6.66 -4.31 -6.25
CA LYS A 150 -7.14 -5.42 -5.42
C LYS A 150 -7.85 -4.93 -4.15
N ILE A 151 -7.36 -3.89 -3.49
CA ILE A 151 -8.04 -3.31 -2.32
C ILE A 151 -9.33 -2.62 -2.75
N ALA A 152 -9.28 -1.80 -3.80
CA ALA A 152 -10.46 -1.08 -4.29
C ALA A 152 -11.58 -2.03 -4.73
N SER A 153 -11.27 -3.14 -5.42
CA SER A 153 -12.26 -4.14 -5.82
C SER A 153 -12.93 -4.87 -4.63
N ARG A 154 -12.27 -4.93 -3.47
CA ARG A 154 -12.82 -5.55 -2.26
C ARG A 154 -13.60 -4.58 -1.38
N VAL A 155 -13.27 -3.30 -1.44
CA VAL A 155 -13.81 -2.26 -0.55
C VAL A 155 -14.93 -1.45 -1.21
N LEU A 156 -14.80 -1.12 -2.50
CA LEU A 156 -15.72 -0.21 -3.19
C LEU A 156 -17.12 -0.78 -3.52
N PRO A 157 -17.35 -2.09 -3.73
CA PRO A 157 -18.70 -2.58 -4.00
C PRO A 157 -19.69 -2.26 -2.88
N GLU A 158 -20.90 -1.79 -3.19
CA GLU A 158 -21.90 -1.39 -2.18
C GLU A 158 -22.15 -2.42 -1.06
N PRO A 159 -22.28 -3.74 -1.33
CA PRO A 159 -22.46 -4.73 -0.28
C PRO A 159 -21.26 -4.80 0.69
N ARG A 160 -20.05 -4.56 0.17
CA ARG A 160 -18.81 -4.57 0.95
C ARG A 160 -18.63 -3.31 1.76
N ARG A 161 -19.02 -2.13 1.22
CA ARG A 161 -19.03 -0.88 1.99
C ARG A 161 -19.89 -1.02 3.24
N LYS A 162 -21.11 -1.52 3.08
CA LYS A 162 -22.03 -1.72 4.20
C LYS A 162 -21.46 -2.67 5.26
N GLU A 163 -20.89 -3.80 4.83
CA GLU A 163 -20.25 -4.76 5.75
C GLU A 163 -19.05 -4.15 6.49
N LEU A 164 -18.22 -3.36 5.79
CA LEU A 164 -17.07 -2.69 6.39
C LEU A 164 -17.49 -1.59 7.36
N ASP A 165 -18.52 -0.80 7.04
CA ASP A 165 -19.05 0.24 7.91
C ASP A 165 -19.67 -0.35 9.18
N GLU A 166 -20.44 -1.44 9.04
CA GLU A 166 -20.99 -2.19 10.18
C GLU A 166 -19.85 -2.76 11.05
N ALA A 167 -18.82 -3.35 10.42
CA ALA A 167 -17.67 -3.89 11.14
C ALA A 167 -16.81 -2.79 11.81
N ALA A 168 -16.73 -1.60 11.23
CA ALA A 168 -16.03 -0.43 11.79
C ALA A 168 -16.78 0.14 13.01
N GLN A 169 -18.12 0.19 12.94
CA GLN A 169 -18.97 0.54 14.08
C GLN A 169 -18.83 -0.49 15.21
N ASP A 170 -18.74 -1.77 14.87
CA ASP A 170 -18.46 -2.81 15.85
C ASP A 170 -17.09 -2.61 16.52
N GLU A 171 -16.03 -2.25 15.80
CA GLU A 171 -14.71 -1.91 16.39
C GLU A 171 -14.78 -0.68 17.30
N THR A 172 -15.51 0.36 16.88
CA THR A 172 -15.74 1.55 17.71
C THR A 172 -16.36 1.12 19.03
N ALA A 173 -17.41 0.32 18.96
CA ALA A 173 -18.08 -0.13 20.16
C ALA A 173 -17.20 -1.08 20.99
N ILE A 174 -16.32 -1.88 20.39
CA ILE A 174 -15.34 -2.70 21.15
C ILE A 174 -14.37 -1.82 21.93
N THR A 175 -13.93 -0.71 21.35
CA THR A 175 -12.95 0.20 21.95
C THR A 175 -13.56 1.20 22.93
N THR A 176 -14.85 1.54 22.79
CA THR A 176 -15.56 2.50 23.67
C THR A 176 -16.44 1.83 24.73
N SER A 177 -16.84 0.56 24.57
CA SER A 177 -17.60 -0.14 25.60
C SER A 177 -16.65 -0.59 26.73
N PRO A 178 -16.96 -0.28 28.00
CA PRO A 178 -16.17 -0.74 29.12
C PRO A 178 -16.16 -2.28 29.15
N THR A 179 -14.96 -2.84 29.23
CA THR A 179 -14.75 -4.28 29.37
C THR A 179 -14.59 -4.64 30.83
N GLY A 180 -14.99 -5.86 31.19
CA GLY A 180 -14.96 -6.35 32.55
C GLY A 180 -14.34 -7.73 32.65
N CYS A 181 -13.78 -8.01 33.81
CA CYS A 181 -13.27 -9.30 34.20
C CYS A 181 -14.17 -9.90 35.28
N VAL A 182 -14.78 -11.05 35.00
CA VAL A 182 -15.50 -11.83 36.01
C VAL A 182 -14.53 -12.88 36.58
N PRO A 183 -14.10 -12.76 37.84
CA PRO A 183 -13.19 -13.73 38.43
C PRO A 183 -13.94 -15.02 38.75
N ASN A 184 -13.31 -16.15 38.43
CA ASN A 184 -13.77 -17.48 38.79
C ASN A 184 -12.67 -18.21 39.56
N LEU A 185 -13.04 -18.91 40.63
CA LEU A 185 -12.12 -19.65 41.47
C LEU A 185 -12.00 -21.08 40.92
N GLY A 186 -10.83 -21.42 40.35
CA GLY A 186 -10.53 -22.76 39.85
C GLY A 186 -9.37 -23.42 40.60
N GLU A 187 -9.08 -24.69 40.27
CA GLU A 187 -8.03 -25.51 40.91
C GLU A 187 -6.59 -24.95 40.81
N GLY A 188 -6.38 -23.84 40.08
CA GLY A 188 -5.08 -23.18 39.91
C GLY A 188 -5.06 -21.70 40.29
N GLY A 189 -6.06 -21.21 41.04
CA GLY A 189 -6.19 -19.80 41.43
C GLY A 189 -7.30 -19.04 40.68
N PHE A 190 -7.27 -17.72 40.78
CA PHE A 190 -8.25 -16.85 40.13
C PHE A 190 -8.06 -16.86 38.60
N ARG A 191 -9.12 -17.19 37.88
CA ARG A 191 -9.20 -17.06 36.41
C ARG A 191 -10.16 -15.94 36.06
N CYS A 192 -9.79 -15.14 35.07
CA CYS A 192 -10.61 -14.02 34.61
C CYS A 192 -11.39 -14.41 33.36
N GLY A 193 -12.72 -14.41 33.44
CA GLY A 193 -13.59 -14.45 32.26
C GLY A 193 -13.85 -13.03 31.76
N LEU A 194 -13.32 -12.67 30.60
CA LEU A 194 -13.56 -11.36 30.00
C LEU A 194 -15.00 -11.25 29.48
N VAL A 195 -15.65 -10.13 29.77
CA VAL A 195 -17.05 -9.83 29.42
C VAL A 195 -17.20 -8.37 28.97
N TYR A 196 -18.25 -8.10 28.20
CA TYR A 196 -18.69 -6.74 27.90
C TYR A 196 -19.55 -6.21 29.06
N VAL A 197 -19.34 -4.96 29.47
CA VAL A 197 -20.10 -4.31 30.54
C VAL A 197 -20.95 -3.19 29.94
N ASP A 198 -22.26 -3.30 30.11
CA ASP A 198 -23.21 -2.23 29.80
C ASP A 198 -23.28 -1.34 31.05
N MET A 199 -22.55 -0.21 31.05
CA MET A 199 -22.62 0.76 32.14
C MET A 199 -23.98 1.48 32.09
N PRO A 200 -24.68 1.64 33.22
CA PRO A 200 -25.91 2.41 33.26
C PRO A 200 -25.62 3.90 32.98
N ASP A 201 -26.44 4.52 32.14
CA ASP A 201 -26.41 5.97 31.89
C ASP A 201 -26.90 6.70 33.14
N GLY A 202 -25.97 7.30 33.89
CA GLY A 202 -26.26 8.13 35.07
C GLY A 202 -26.42 7.35 36.38
N ASP A 203 -26.17 8.04 37.50
CA ASP A 203 -26.11 7.58 38.90
C ASP A 203 -27.11 6.47 39.26
N ALA A 204 -26.75 5.22 38.94
CA ALA A 204 -27.49 4.05 39.38
C ALA A 204 -27.11 3.74 40.84
N PRO A 205 -28.07 3.76 41.79
CA PRO A 205 -27.79 3.67 43.23
C PRO A 205 -27.45 2.24 43.71
N SER A 206 -27.30 1.28 42.80
CA SER A 206 -26.82 -0.06 43.11
C SER A 206 -25.66 -0.35 42.18
N GLY A 207 -24.48 -0.68 42.71
CA GLY A 207 -23.31 -1.07 41.93
C GLY A 207 -23.49 -2.37 41.13
N LYS A 208 -24.67 -2.63 40.56
CA LYS A 208 -24.99 -3.74 39.67
C LYS A 208 -24.92 -3.25 38.24
N VAL A 209 -24.14 -3.95 37.44
CA VAL A 209 -23.95 -3.70 36.01
C VAL A 209 -24.43 -4.91 35.22
N LYS A 210 -24.97 -4.65 34.03
CA LYS A 210 -25.32 -5.73 33.11
C LYS A 210 -24.07 -6.13 32.36
N VAL A 211 -23.77 -7.42 32.38
CA VAL A 211 -22.63 -7.98 31.66
C VAL A 211 -23.08 -9.01 30.65
N ARG A 212 -22.29 -9.16 29.59
CA ARG A 212 -22.55 -10.09 28.48
C ARG A 212 -21.27 -10.82 28.13
N MET A 213 -21.36 -12.15 27.98
CA MET A 213 -20.21 -12.96 27.50
C MET A 213 -19.90 -12.65 26.03
N THR A 214 -20.93 -12.41 25.23
CA THR A 214 -20.83 -11.94 23.83
C THR A 214 -21.94 -10.93 23.56
N ARG A 215 -21.79 -10.03 22.59
CA ARG A 215 -22.82 -9.00 22.29
C ARG A 215 -24.21 -9.58 21.96
N GLY A 216 -24.28 -10.76 21.36
CA GLY A 216 -25.55 -11.47 21.08
C GLY A 216 -26.09 -12.31 22.24
N SER A 217 -25.36 -12.41 23.35
CA SER A 217 -25.80 -13.19 24.52
C SER A 217 -26.79 -12.41 25.39
N LYS A 218 -27.65 -13.16 26.10
CA LYS A 218 -28.54 -12.59 27.09
C LYS A 218 -27.71 -11.89 28.18
N PRO A 219 -27.99 -10.62 28.50
CA PRO A 219 -27.31 -9.93 29.58
C PRO A 219 -27.65 -10.59 30.92
N PHE A 220 -26.68 -10.63 31.82
CA PHE A 220 -26.87 -11.05 33.20
C PHE A 220 -26.25 -10.03 34.14
N GLU A 221 -26.78 -9.90 35.34
CA GLU A 221 -26.35 -8.86 36.28
C GLU A 221 -25.15 -9.34 37.11
N LYS A 222 -24.18 -8.44 37.31
CA LYS A 222 -23.02 -8.61 38.19
C LYS A 222 -22.79 -7.36 39.01
N GLU A 223 -22.18 -7.51 40.16
CA GLU A 223 -21.82 -6.40 41.04
C GLU A 223 -20.43 -5.87 40.68
N LEU A 224 -20.27 -4.55 40.63
CA LEU A 224 -19.00 -3.90 40.40
C LEU A 224 -18.09 -4.14 41.60
N TYR A 225 -16.89 -4.64 41.33
CA TYR A 225 -15.90 -4.84 42.37
C TYR A 225 -15.37 -3.50 42.90
N MET A 226 -15.51 -3.28 44.21
CA MET A 226 -15.05 -2.08 44.93
C MET A 226 -14.13 -2.42 46.12
N GLY A 227 -13.57 -3.64 46.17
CA GLY A 227 -12.68 -4.09 47.25
C GLY A 227 -13.28 -5.16 48.18
N GLN A 228 -14.31 -5.89 47.73
CA GLN A 228 -14.90 -7.01 48.48
C GLN A 228 -13.96 -8.24 48.53
N ASP A 229 -14.22 -9.21 49.41
CA ASP A 229 -13.44 -10.45 49.43
C ASP A 229 -13.85 -11.37 48.26
N LEU A 230 -12.95 -11.55 47.30
CA LEU A 230 -13.14 -12.42 46.13
C LEU A 230 -13.11 -13.92 46.47
N ARG A 231 -12.78 -14.32 47.69
CA ARG A 231 -12.81 -15.75 48.10
C ARG A 231 -14.24 -16.27 48.23
N GLN A 232 -15.22 -15.39 48.44
CA GLN A 232 -16.63 -15.74 48.52
C GLN A 232 -17.38 -15.09 47.36
N ASN A 233 -18.09 -15.91 46.57
CA ASN A 233 -18.91 -15.44 45.45
C ASN A 233 -18.16 -14.61 44.39
N ALA A 234 -16.89 -14.96 44.10
CA ALA A 234 -16.05 -14.29 43.09
C ALA A 234 -16.79 -14.03 41.76
N SER A 235 -17.55 -15.04 41.32
CA SER A 235 -18.27 -15.01 40.05
C SER A 235 -19.42 -14.00 40.02
N ASN A 236 -19.84 -13.43 41.14
CA ASN A 236 -20.87 -12.38 41.20
C ASN A 236 -20.30 -10.98 40.95
N TYR A 237 -18.98 -10.82 41.00
CA TYR A 237 -18.34 -9.54 40.80
C TYR A 237 -17.83 -9.37 39.36
N VAL A 238 -17.70 -8.11 38.93
CA VAL A 238 -17.00 -7.73 37.71
C VAL A 238 -16.01 -6.62 38.04
N ILE A 239 -14.76 -6.81 37.61
CA ILE A 239 -13.67 -5.85 37.74
C ILE A 239 -13.57 -5.14 36.39
N LEU A 240 -13.77 -3.82 36.35
CA LEU A 240 -13.59 -3.07 35.11
C LEU A 240 -12.12 -3.14 34.67
N THR A 241 -11.90 -3.47 33.40
CA THR A 241 -10.59 -3.49 32.78
C THR A 241 -10.51 -2.38 31.75
N ASN A 242 -9.30 -1.84 31.53
CA ASN A 242 -9.10 -0.86 30.48
C ASN A 242 -9.24 -1.55 29.10
N PRO A 243 -10.23 -1.16 28.27
CA PRO A 243 -10.43 -1.76 26.94
C PRO A 243 -9.20 -1.59 26.04
N GLU A 244 -8.44 -0.50 26.18
CA GLU A 244 -7.24 -0.22 25.36
C GLU A 244 -6.13 -1.25 25.56
N GLN A 245 -5.98 -1.80 26.78
CA GLN A 245 -4.98 -2.82 27.10
C GLN A 245 -5.53 -4.26 27.01
N SER A 246 -6.86 -4.41 26.95
CA SER A 246 -7.53 -5.73 26.98
C SER A 246 -8.00 -6.22 25.61
N ALA A 247 -7.93 -5.36 24.58
CA ALA A 247 -8.37 -5.65 23.21
C ALA A 247 -7.72 -6.91 22.62
N GLY A 248 -6.44 -7.16 22.91
CA GLY A 248 -5.72 -8.34 22.40
C GLY A 248 -6.15 -9.68 23.02
N VAL A 249 -6.82 -9.68 24.18
CA VAL A 249 -7.20 -10.91 24.93
C VAL A 249 -8.66 -11.30 24.72
N LEU A 250 -9.52 -10.32 24.39
CA LEU A 250 -10.95 -10.55 24.12
C LEU A 250 -11.24 -11.26 22.78
N GLY A 251 -10.19 -11.63 22.06
CA GLY A 251 -10.26 -12.16 20.71
C GLY A 251 -10.72 -11.06 19.78
N GLU A 252 -9.78 -10.49 19.02
CA GLU A 252 -10.11 -9.90 17.73
C GLU A 252 -10.89 -10.98 16.97
N ARG A 253 -12.23 -10.90 16.96
CA ARG A 253 -12.97 -11.53 15.88
C ARG A 253 -12.37 -10.88 14.64
N GLN A 254 -11.72 -11.68 13.80
CA GLN A 254 -11.35 -11.29 12.44
C GLN A 254 -12.63 -10.86 11.74
N ASN A 255 -13.02 -9.61 11.95
CA ASN A 255 -14.11 -8.95 11.26
C ASN A 255 -13.50 -8.35 9.97
N ALA A 256 -14.35 -8.08 8.97
CA ALA A 256 -13.90 -7.55 7.69
C ALA A 256 -13.02 -6.29 7.84
N PHE A 257 -13.24 -5.50 8.90
CA PHE A 257 -12.50 -4.29 9.18
C PHE A 257 -11.06 -4.52 9.68
N SER A 258 -10.83 -5.50 10.56
CA SER A 258 -9.47 -5.89 10.99
C SER A 258 -8.63 -6.43 9.83
N GLU A 259 -9.25 -7.21 8.92
CA GLU A 259 -8.58 -7.66 7.69
C GLU A 259 -8.23 -6.47 6.79
N TYR A 260 -9.16 -5.52 6.62
CA TYR A 260 -8.93 -4.29 5.85
C TYR A 260 -7.75 -3.49 6.41
N ARG A 261 -7.71 -3.26 7.73
CA ARG A 261 -6.59 -2.57 8.41
C ARG A 261 -5.26 -3.28 8.19
N LYS A 262 -5.25 -4.61 8.31
CA LYS A 262 -4.04 -5.41 8.07
C LYS A 262 -3.53 -5.23 6.64
N ARG A 263 -4.43 -5.29 5.65
CA ARG A 263 -4.08 -5.08 4.23
C ARG A 263 -3.53 -3.68 3.97
N LEU A 264 -4.12 -2.64 4.58
CA LEU A 264 -3.59 -1.28 4.49
C LEU A 264 -2.19 -1.16 5.09
N ALA A 265 -1.92 -1.84 6.22
CA ALA A 265 -0.60 -1.85 6.84
C ALA A 265 0.44 -2.57 5.97
N GLU A 266 0.08 -3.71 5.37
CA GLU A 266 0.93 -4.42 4.41
C GLU A 266 1.24 -3.54 3.18
N LEU A 267 0.22 -2.87 2.63
CA LEU A 267 0.37 -1.95 1.50
C LEU A 267 1.23 -0.73 1.86
N SER A 268 1.09 -0.19 3.07
CA SER A 268 1.96 0.89 3.57
C SER A 268 3.42 0.44 3.66
N GLY A 269 3.67 -0.80 4.10
CA GLY A 269 5.03 -1.36 4.10
C GLY A 269 5.62 -1.48 2.70
N LEU A 270 4.82 -1.91 1.71
CA LEU A 270 5.25 -1.97 0.31
C LEU A 270 5.53 -0.58 -0.26
N MET A 271 4.70 0.42 0.05
CA MET A 271 4.89 1.82 -0.34
C MET A 271 6.21 2.37 0.21
N ASP A 272 6.47 2.18 1.49
CA ASP A 272 7.70 2.68 2.12
C ASP A 272 8.96 2.03 1.53
N ALA A 273 8.93 0.71 1.26
CA ALA A 273 10.01 0.00 0.57
C ALA A 273 10.21 0.49 -0.88
N THR A 274 9.13 0.87 -1.56
CA THR A 274 9.16 1.43 -2.92
C THR A 274 9.82 2.80 -2.93
N LEU A 275 9.50 3.65 -1.95
CA LEU A 275 10.10 4.98 -1.79
C LEU A 275 11.57 4.94 -1.38
N GLU A 276 11.95 3.98 -0.55
CA GLU A 276 13.37 3.75 -0.23
C GLU A 276 14.15 3.38 -1.50
N THR A 277 13.59 2.47 -2.31
CA THR A 277 14.20 2.05 -3.58
C THR A 277 14.30 3.23 -4.55
N GLN A 278 13.26 4.06 -4.63
CA GLN A 278 13.25 5.29 -5.42
C GLN A 278 14.35 6.26 -4.97
N GLY A 279 14.48 6.53 -3.67
CA GLY A 279 15.50 7.44 -3.14
C GLY A 279 16.94 6.95 -3.42
N ASN A 280 17.16 5.64 -3.37
CA ASN A 280 18.44 5.04 -3.75
C ASN A 280 18.70 5.12 -5.26
N LEU A 281 17.66 4.90 -6.06
CA LEU A 281 17.72 5.02 -7.51
C LEU A 281 18.01 6.46 -7.94
N GLU A 282 17.34 7.46 -7.39
CA GLU A 282 17.56 8.88 -7.70
C GLU A 282 19.00 9.33 -7.40
N LYS A 283 19.60 8.86 -6.30
CA LYS A 283 21.03 9.09 -6.00
C LYS A 283 21.93 8.49 -7.07
N GLY A 284 21.64 7.26 -7.52
CA GLY A 284 22.38 6.59 -8.58
C GLY A 284 22.24 7.29 -9.94
N LEU A 285 21.01 7.66 -10.31
CA LEU A 285 20.70 8.33 -11.58
C LEU A 285 21.25 9.76 -11.64
N GLY A 286 21.36 10.46 -10.51
CA GLY A 286 21.94 11.81 -10.42
C GLY A 286 23.37 11.90 -10.96
N SER A 287 24.14 10.80 -10.90
CA SER A 287 25.49 10.72 -11.49
C SER A 287 25.49 10.69 -13.03
N VAL A 288 24.39 10.25 -13.65
CA VAL A 288 24.23 10.13 -15.11
C VAL A 288 23.49 11.34 -15.71
N ALA A 289 22.59 11.96 -14.94
CA ALA A 289 21.87 13.17 -15.37
C ALA A 289 22.81 14.36 -15.65
N GLY A 290 24.00 14.39 -15.05
CA GLY A 290 25.04 15.39 -15.31
C GLY A 290 25.90 15.14 -16.56
N LEU A 291 25.61 14.11 -17.35
CA LEU A 291 26.34 13.82 -18.59
C LEU A 291 25.76 14.61 -19.78
N GLU A 292 26.62 15.34 -20.49
CA GLU A 292 26.27 16.06 -21.71
C GLU A 292 26.48 15.20 -22.95
N GLU A 293 25.62 15.36 -23.96
CA GLU A 293 25.83 14.74 -25.27
C GLU A 293 27.05 15.37 -25.94
N ILE A 294 27.91 14.54 -26.53
CA ILE A 294 29.08 15.06 -27.25
C ILE A 294 28.58 15.55 -28.61
N ALA A 295 28.79 16.86 -28.88
CA ALA A 295 28.43 17.48 -30.15
C ALA A 295 28.98 16.65 -31.34
N SER A 296 28.08 16.29 -32.24
CA SER A 296 28.43 15.72 -33.54
C SER A 296 28.71 16.88 -34.50
N PHE A 297 29.95 16.96 -34.98
CA PHE A 297 30.35 17.77 -36.12
C PHE A 297 30.75 16.82 -37.25
#